data_AF-A0A8R1WGS5-F1
#
_entry.id   AF-A0A8R1WGS5-F1
#
_cell.length_a   1.000
_cell.length_b   1.000
_cell.length_c   1.000
_cell.angle_alpha   90.00
_cell.angle_beta   90.00
_cell.angle_gamma   90.00
#
_symmetry.space_group_name_H-M   'P 1'
#
loop_
_entity.id
_entity.type
_entity.pdbx_description
1 polymer ?
#
loop_
_entity_poly.entity_id
_entity_poly.type
_entity_poly.pdbx_seq_one_letter_code
_entity_poly.pdbx_strand_id
1 'polypeptide(L)'
;MGKETPKSDAKGKSGKNKDDEGKGIVDTIKSFFRGKDPRTPVKGVAPRIKNVVLMHFRGIFGMLVPICALTWQGKKGVNSITVQCMWLWMLWFFLLQPVAIPATGLIPIFILPMAGVMPTIETCVCYMNENIVLFILTGMLLLLLNNSGVDRRIALKLLCSGDACQFSGKRLVFKCSTAAFFLSMFSSRLITSSMITQMVTPALMDLQSATSRYRDSEPDYDEMRYIINNAIQTASAIGSTAILHSAYATLCFKAIWCQSAPKGTEYPDIFNYMQYSAFAFPVALLIHILNFAYHMMLINRFVGKPMSSNSMNELRKSLLKHKSSLPPSVTVHEKLTVFFSILALIVFFFRWSSFLEHMGWAAFSKEKGAPEIPGLKDATVAALFVIALHILPKSFGFVKLLIAEKRSELPPNKPESAILWWRFVDKNLNYGYMFLIGSGVALQAAIQDTGLDKIIGAHFGKAFTGRSWNTSLFLVCLVTVIFANVMTGVAACVSFLPFVLSMAVEPKAKVFRSHPWPSKVYVGALGVGVGCSFGYMFPFMYTPAYFCHYTGKVPVKKMAKYSIGSVIISLIVLWLALVYWAPYLWDPTDKGITPVATATVSPSGNGTTHAGAGPAAKPTPPPPGPAKPPAKKP
;
A
#
# COMPACT_ATOMS: atom_id res chain seq x y z
N MET A 1 -18.25 66.36 -19.26
CA MET A 1 -19.60 66.60 -18.70
C MET A 1 -19.67 65.79 -17.41
N GLY A 2 -19.29 66.37 -16.27
CA GLY A 2 -20.21 67.06 -15.34
C GLY A 2 -20.58 66.06 -14.23
N LYS A 3 -19.89 66.09 -13.07
CA LYS A 3 -20.37 66.63 -11.77
C LYS A 3 -21.63 65.88 -11.30
N GLU A 4 -21.68 65.24 -10.12
CA GLU A 4 -21.60 65.89 -8.82
C GLU A 4 -21.53 64.84 -7.68
N THR A 5 -20.71 65.14 -6.67
CA THR A 5 -20.95 64.75 -5.27
C THR A 5 -21.84 65.80 -4.60
N PRO A 6 -22.46 65.47 -3.46
CA PRO A 6 -22.53 66.47 -2.39
C PRO A 6 -21.91 65.98 -1.08
N LYS A 7 -21.37 66.95 -0.36
CA LYS A 7 -20.69 66.87 0.93
C LYS A 7 -21.68 66.87 2.11
N SER A 8 -21.20 66.27 3.20
CA SER A 8 -21.28 66.65 4.63
C SER A 8 -22.60 67.12 5.24
N ASP A 9 -22.95 66.50 6.37
CA ASP A 9 -23.38 67.23 7.57
C ASP A 9 -22.83 66.59 8.84
N ALA A 10 -22.37 67.45 9.76
CA ALA A 10 -21.84 67.11 11.08
C ALA A 10 -22.69 67.79 12.16
N LYS A 11 -23.11 67.03 13.18
CA LYS A 11 -23.40 67.37 14.60
C LYS A 11 -24.26 66.23 15.18
N GLY A 12 -23.86 65.49 16.21
CA GLY A 12 -23.88 65.95 17.59
C GLY A 12 -23.81 64.78 18.59
N LYS A 13 -22.85 64.89 19.52
CA LYS A 13 -22.83 64.47 20.93
C LYS A 13 -23.30 63.06 21.38
N SER A 14 -22.31 62.38 22.00
CA SER A 14 -22.33 61.84 23.37
C SER A 14 -23.27 60.68 23.71
N GLY A 15 -22.69 59.48 23.73
CA GLY A 15 -23.18 58.33 24.51
C GLY A 15 -22.04 57.35 24.74
N LYS A 16 -21.30 57.51 25.84
CA LYS A 16 -20.37 56.49 26.35
C LYS A 16 -21.19 55.25 26.71
N ASN A 17 -21.03 54.14 25.98
CA ASN A 17 -21.35 52.82 26.50
C ASN A 17 -20.11 51.92 26.41
N LYS A 18 -19.63 51.52 27.59
CA LYS A 18 -18.54 50.61 27.82
C LYS A 18 -19.01 49.17 27.53
N ASP A 19 -19.07 48.74 26.27
CA ASP A 19 -19.36 47.34 25.92
C ASP A 19 -18.62 46.82 24.65
N ASP A 20 -17.69 47.59 24.07
CA ASP A 20 -17.08 47.28 22.76
C ASP A 20 -15.72 46.56 22.79
N GLU A 21 -15.09 46.34 23.95
CA GLU A 21 -13.77 45.67 24.01
C GLU A 21 -13.85 44.13 23.80
N GLY A 22 -15.02 43.52 23.96
CA GLY A 22 -15.21 42.07 23.80
C GLY A 22 -15.47 41.60 22.35
N LYS A 23 -15.95 42.48 21.47
CA LYS A 23 -16.25 42.14 20.06
C LYS A 23 -15.03 42.16 19.15
N GLY A 24 -14.02 42.97 19.47
CA GLY A 24 -12.82 43.12 18.65
C GLY A 24 -12.01 41.83 18.51
N ILE A 25 -11.88 41.03 19.57
CA ILE A 25 -11.07 39.79 19.54
C ILE A 25 -11.77 38.69 18.73
N VAL A 26 -13.07 38.53 18.89
CA VAL A 26 -13.85 37.53 18.16
C VAL A 26 -13.92 37.86 16.66
N ASP A 27 -14.05 39.14 16.31
CA ASP A 27 -14.03 39.57 14.91
C ASP A 27 -12.63 39.56 14.31
N THR A 28 -11.58 39.80 15.10
CA THR A 28 -10.17 39.62 14.68
C THR A 28 -9.88 38.15 14.38
N ILE A 29 -10.34 37.23 15.24
CA ILE A 29 -10.21 35.78 15.02
C ILE A 29 -11.04 35.34 13.80
N LYS A 30 -12.27 35.83 13.62
CA LYS A 30 -13.07 35.56 12.41
C LYS A 30 -12.44 36.12 11.14
N SER A 31 -11.76 37.27 11.20
CA SER A 31 -11.03 37.86 10.07
C SER A 31 -9.77 37.08 9.71
N PHE A 32 -9.15 36.39 10.68
CA PHE A 32 -7.99 35.53 10.46
C PHE A 32 -8.36 34.25 9.69
N PHE A 33 -9.61 33.79 9.82
CA PHE A 33 -10.14 32.61 9.12
C PHE A 33 -10.91 32.92 7.83
N ARG A 34 -11.31 34.17 7.59
CA ARG A 34 -11.80 34.59 6.26
C ARG A 34 -10.60 34.79 5.35
N GLY A 35 -10.46 33.91 4.35
CA GLY A 35 -9.53 34.13 3.25
C GLY A 35 -9.74 35.54 2.69
N LYS A 36 -8.69 36.37 2.68
CA LYS A 36 -8.76 37.72 2.13
C LYS A 36 -9.21 37.65 0.68
N ASP A 37 -9.97 38.65 0.24
CA ASP A 37 -10.40 38.77 -1.15
C ASP A 37 -9.18 38.64 -2.08
N PRO A 38 -9.17 37.71 -3.05
CA PRO A 38 -8.04 37.44 -3.93
C PRO A 38 -7.56 38.67 -4.73
N ARG A 39 -8.36 39.75 -4.80
CA ARG A 39 -8.00 41.01 -5.45
C ARG A 39 -7.26 42.00 -4.54
N THR A 40 -7.04 41.67 -3.27
CA THR A 40 -6.31 42.57 -2.35
C THR A 40 -4.81 42.61 -2.66
N PRO A 41 -4.21 43.81 -2.87
CA PRO A 41 -2.78 43.91 -3.19
C PRO A 41 -1.90 43.54 -1.99
N VAL A 42 -0.92 42.65 -2.20
CA VAL A 42 0.06 42.27 -1.17
C VAL A 42 1.11 43.38 -1.01
N LYS A 43 0.86 44.30 -0.08
CA LYS A 43 1.77 45.40 0.27
C LYS A 43 2.80 44.94 1.31
N GLY A 44 4.09 45.19 1.06
CA GLY A 44 5.20 44.92 1.98
C GLY A 44 5.96 43.61 1.72
N VAL A 45 7.21 43.54 2.19
CA VAL A 45 8.13 42.41 2.00
C VAL A 45 7.77 41.23 2.93
N ALA A 46 7.41 41.50 4.18
CA ALA A 46 7.07 40.46 5.17
C ALA A 46 5.89 39.53 4.75
N PRO A 47 4.73 40.03 4.25
CA PRO A 47 3.67 39.15 3.78
C PRO A 47 4.03 38.41 2.49
N ARG A 48 4.93 38.96 1.66
CA ARG A 48 5.46 38.25 0.48
C ARG A 48 6.38 37.10 0.89
N ILE A 49 7.30 37.32 1.82
CA ILE A 49 8.16 36.26 2.39
C ILE A 49 7.29 35.19 3.07
N LYS A 50 6.28 35.60 3.85
CA LYS A 50 5.34 34.67 4.47
C LYS A 50 4.63 33.81 3.43
N ASN A 51 4.19 34.38 2.31
CA ASN A 51 3.57 33.63 1.22
C ASN A 51 4.56 32.72 0.52
N VAL A 52 5.80 33.15 0.26
CA VAL A 52 6.86 32.30 -0.31
C VAL A 52 7.14 31.11 0.59
N VAL A 53 7.32 31.33 1.89
CA VAL A 53 7.53 30.26 2.86
C VAL A 53 6.31 29.34 2.91
N LEU A 54 5.08 29.86 3.00
CA LEU A 54 3.87 29.03 3.05
C LEU A 54 3.56 28.26 1.75
N MET A 55 3.94 28.80 0.59
CA MET A 55 3.69 28.16 -0.70
C MET A 55 4.80 27.17 -1.06
N HIS A 56 6.05 27.46 -0.69
CA HIS A 56 7.23 26.65 -1.01
C HIS A 56 7.82 25.90 0.18
N PHE A 57 7.15 25.86 1.34
CA PHE A 57 7.68 25.21 2.55
C PHE A 57 8.18 23.79 2.27
N ARG A 58 7.44 23.02 1.47
CA ARG A 58 7.82 21.64 1.13
C ARG A 58 9.19 21.61 0.45
N GLY A 59 9.42 22.48 -0.54
CA GLY A 59 10.70 22.57 -1.24
C GLY A 59 11.82 23.11 -0.35
N ILE A 60 11.55 24.16 0.43
CA ILE A 60 12.54 24.79 1.32
C ILE A 60 13.00 23.82 2.40
N PHE A 61 12.07 23.26 3.18
CA PHE A 61 12.40 22.26 4.21
C PHE A 61 12.88 20.94 3.61
N GLY A 62 12.45 20.62 2.39
CA GLY A 62 12.95 19.50 1.62
C GLY A 62 14.41 19.64 1.21
N MET A 63 14.90 20.85 0.96
CA MET A 63 16.28 21.08 0.52
C MET A 63 17.27 21.12 1.69
N LEU A 64 16.80 21.50 2.90
CA LEU A 64 17.65 21.61 4.10
C LEU A 64 18.33 20.29 4.48
N VAL A 65 17.61 19.17 4.51
CA VAL A 65 18.18 17.86 4.92
C VAL A 65 19.22 17.33 3.93
N PRO A 66 18.99 17.35 2.59
CA PRO A 66 20.02 17.06 1.60
C PRO A 66 21.28 17.91 1.78
N ILE A 67 21.13 19.22 2.02
CA ILE A 67 22.28 20.12 2.19
C ILE A 67 23.07 19.75 3.45
N CYS A 68 22.38 19.51 4.58
CA CYS A 68 23.01 19.04 5.81
C CYS A 68 23.65 17.63 5.64
N ALA A 69 23.00 16.73 4.90
CA ALA A 69 23.51 15.38 4.63
C ALA A 69 24.70 15.40 3.64
N LEU A 70 24.75 16.35 2.70
CA LEU A 70 25.87 16.54 1.77
C LEU A 70 27.09 17.13 2.47
N THR A 71 26.90 18.04 3.44
CA THR A 71 28.01 18.51 4.29
C THR A 71 28.62 17.40 5.16
N TRP A 72 27.96 16.25 5.26
CA TRP A 72 28.38 15.08 6.03
C TRP A 72 29.29 14.10 5.26
N GLN A 73 29.76 14.39 4.03
CA GLN A 73 30.74 13.52 3.34
C GLN A 73 32.15 13.46 4.03
N GLY A 74 32.23 13.56 5.35
CA GLY A 74 33.45 13.69 6.13
C GLY A 74 33.68 12.54 7.11
N LYS A 75 33.83 11.31 6.62
CA LYS A 75 34.82 10.31 7.08
C LYS A 75 34.73 9.03 6.24
N LYS A 76 35.71 8.84 5.35
CA LYS A 76 35.94 7.55 4.68
C LYS A 76 36.12 6.47 5.75
N GLY A 77 35.27 5.44 5.78
CA GLY A 77 35.45 4.25 6.63
C GLY A 77 34.29 3.86 7.55
N VAL A 78 33.21 4.64 7.67
CA VAL A 78 32.05 4.25 8.52
C VAL A 78 30.76 4.16 7.69
N ASN A 79 30.63 3.06 6.95
CA ASN A 79 29.51 2.83 6.03
C ASN A 79 28.13 2.81 6.73
N SER A 80 28.07 2.40 8.01
CA SER A 80 26.81 2.32 8.78
C SER A 80 26.16 3.68 9.04
N ILE A 81 26.95 4.73 9.28
CA ILE A 81 26.43 6.09 9.48
C ILE A 81 25.85 6.63 8.18
N THR A 82 26.48 6.36 7.04
CA THR A 82 25.98 6.81 5.74
C THR A 82 24.60 6.23 5.45
N VAL A 83 24.40 4.94 5.73
CA VAL A 83 23.09 4.28 5.58
C VAL A 83 22.06 4.88 6.54
N GLN A 84 22.42 5.19 7.79
CA GLN A 84 21.53 5.88 8.74
C GLN A 84 21.11 7.27 8.23
N CYS A 85 22.06 8.09 7.78
CA CYS A 85 21.78 9.43 7.25
C CYS A 85 20.90 9.36 6.00
N MET A 86 21.17 8.42 5.09
CA MET A 86 20.34 8.16 3.91
C MET A 86 18.91 7.80 4.33
N TRP A 87 18.76 6.90 5.30
CA TRP A 87 17.44 6.45 5.78
C TRP A 87 16.65 7.59 6.43
N LEU A 88 17.29 8.41 7.26
CA LEU A 88 16.69 9.61 7.85
C LEU A 88 16.29 10.65 6.79
N TRP A 89 17.12 10.80 5.76
CA TRP A 89 16.80 11.65 4.61
C TRP A 89 15.56 11.12 3.86
N MET A 90 15.51 9.83 3.55
CA MET A 90 14.33 9.21 2.94
C MET A 90 13.07 9.43 3.80
N LEU A 91 13.15 9.20 5.12
CA LEU A 91 12.06 9.44 6.06
C LEU A 91 11.58 10.89 6.03
N TRP A 92 12.51 11.86 6.05
CA TRP A 92 12.20 13.28 5.95
C TRP A 92 11.45 13.62 4.65
N PHE A 93 11.89 13.03 3.52
CA PHE A 93 11.26 13.22 2.23
C PHE A 93 9.87 12.58 2.16
N PHE A 94 9.66 11.44 2.80
CA PHE A 94 8.34 10.81 2.87
C PHE A 94 7.35 11.61 3.70
N LEU A 95 7.81 12.26 4.78
CA LEU A 95 6.99 13.11 5.64
C LEU A 95 6.60 14.43 4.97
N LEU A 96 7.57 15.16 4.42
CA LEU A 96 7.32 16.49 3.84
C LEU A 96 6.84 16.43 2.38
N GLN A 97 7.18 15.36 1.67
CA GLN A 97 6.97 15.16 0.23
C GLN A 97 7.41 16.38 -0.58
N PRO A 98 8.71 16.77 -0.49
CA PRO A 98 9.26 17.84 -1.32
C PRO A 98 9.32 17.44 -2.79
N VAL A 99 9.49 16.15 -3.04
CA VAL A 99 9.49 15.50 -4.34
C VAL A 99 8.43 14.40 -4.35
N ALA A 100 8.07 13.90 -5.54
CA ALA A 100 7.17 12.76 -5.67
C ALA A 100 7.76 11.53 -4.95
N ILE A 101 6.90 10.75 -4.31
CA ILE A 101 7.30 9.58 -3.50
C ILE A 101 8.15 8.56 -4.31
N PRO A 102 7.84 8.27 -5.58
CA PRO A 102 8.73 7.48 -6.45
C PRO A 102 10.15 8.02 -6.58
N ALA A 103 10.31 9.35 -6.66
CA ALA A 103 11.62 9.99 -6.82
C ALA A 103 12.45 9.88 -5.53
N THR A 104 11.81 9.95 -4.36
CA THR A 104 12.48 9.62 -3.08
C THR A 104 13.01 8.18 -3.09
N GLY A 105 12.31 7.26 -3.76
CA GLY A 105 12.78 5.89 -3.96
C GLY A 105 14.06 5.78 -4.79
N LEU A 106 14.48 6.80 -5.54
CA LEU A 106 15.73 6.76 -6.30
C LEU A 106 16.96 7.09 -5.44
N ILE A 107 16.77 7.58 -4.22
CA ILE A 107 17.85 8.04 -3.34
C ILE A 107 18.93 6.97 -3.13
N PRO A 108 18.60 5.70 -2.80
CA PRO A 108 19.63 4.69 -2.60
C PRO A 108 20.48 4.38 -3.85
N ILE A 109 19.94 4.58 -5.05
CA ILE A 109 20.63 4.26 -6.32
C ILE A 109 21.94 5.04 -6.47
N PHE A 110 21.96 6.31 -6.06
CA PHE A 110 23.16 7.13 -6.17
C PHE A 110 23.93 7.23 -4.85
N ILE A 111 23.26 7.25 -3.70
CA ILE A 111 23.94 7.40 -2.41
C ILE A 111 24.77 6.17 -2.07
N LEU A 112 24.24 4.96 -2.23
CA LEU A 112 24.96 3.73 -1.83
C LEU A 112 26.27 3.54 -2.62
N PRO A 113 26.29 3.72 -3.96
CA PRO A 113 27.54 3.63 -4.72
C PRO A 113 28.48 4.81 -4.48
N MET A 114 27.98 6.05 -4.42
CA MET A 114 28.83 7.22 -4.17
C MET A 114 29.53 7.17 -2.80
N ALA A 115 28.87 6.59 -1.81
CA ALA A 115 29.44 6.38 -0.48
C ALA A 115 30.36 5.17 -0.37
N GLY A 116 30.47 4.34 -1.42
CA GLY A 116 31.23 3.09 -1.40
C GLY A 116 30.64 2.02 -0.48
N VAL A 117 29.33 2.08 -0.19
CA VAL A 117 28.64 1.09 0.64
C VAL A 117 28.32 -0.17 -0.16
N MET A 118 27.81 0.00 -1.37
CA MET A 118 27.39 -1.08 -2.26
C MET A 118 27.68 -0.68 -3.71
N PRO A 119 28.25 -1.57 -4.56
CA PRO A 119 28.44 -1.31 -5.97
C PRO A 119 27.14 -0.94 -6.70
N THR A 120 27.25 -0.18 -7.80
CA THR A 120 26.09 0.23 -8.62
C THR A 120 25.29 -0.97 -9.14
N ILE A 121 25.97 -2.03 -9.59
CA ILE A 121 25.29 -3.24 -10.13
C ILE A 121 24.46 -3.91 -9.04
N GLU A 122 25.03 -4.16 -7.86
CA GLU A 122 24.33 -4.75 -6.72
C GLU A 122 23.14 -3.89 -6.28
N THR A 123 23.34 -2.57 -6.24
CA THR A 123 22.28 -1.62 -5.90
C THR A 123 21.13 -1.67 -6.91
N CYS A 124 21.42 -1.74 -8.21
CA CYS A 124 20.40 -1.82 -9.26
C CYS A 124 19.64 -3.15 -9.24
N VAL A 125 20.29 -4.26 -8.90
CA VAL A 125 19.63 -5.58 -8.76
C VAL A 125 18.53 -5.54 -7.70
N CYS A 126 18.70 -4.76 -6.62
CA CYS A 126 17.64 -4.56 -5.61
C CYS A 126 16.34 -3.96 -6.17
N TYR A 127 16.39 -3.24 -7.31
CA TYR A 127 15.22 -2.63 -7.94
C TYR A 127 14.51 -3.55 -8.94
N MET A 128 15.13 -4.66 -9.33
CA MET A 128 14.56 -5.64 -10.25
C MET A 128 14.57 -7.04 -9.64
N ASN A 129 14.05 -7.15 -8.42
CA ASN A 129 13.84 -8.42 -7.74
C ASN A 129 12.47 -9.03 -8.12
N GLU A 130 12.32 -10.34 -7.95
CA GLU A 130 11.12 -11.13 -8.21
C GLU A 130 9.85 -10.49 -7.63
N ASN A 131 9.87 -10.03 -6.38
CA ASN A 131 8.71 -9.39 -5.74
C ASN A 131 8.32 -8.04 -6.38
N ILE A 132 9.27 -7.31 -6.96
CA ILE A 132 9.00 -6.05 -7.67
C ILE A 132 8.42 -6.35 -9.06
N VAL A 133 8.94 -7.38 -9.73
CA VAL A 133 8.36 -7.90 -10.98
C VAL A 133 6.94 -8.39 -10.72
N LEU A 134 6.70 -9.10 -9.62
CA LEU A 134 5.36 -9.51 -9.18
C LEU A 134 4.45 -8.30 -8.99
N PHE A 135 4.92 -7.21 -8.37
CA PHE A 135 4.16 -5.98 -8.23
C PHE A 135 3.72 -5.40 -9.58
N ILE A 136 4.63 -5.32 -10.54
CA ILE A 136 4.31 -4.79 -11.88
C ILE A 136 3.25 -5.67 -12.54
N LEU A 137 3.49 -6.98 -12.61
CA LEU A 137 2.64 -7.92 -13.32
C LEU A 137 1.26 -8.08 -12.67
N THR A 138 1.19 -8.20 -11.35
CA THR A 138 -0.10 -8.26 -10.64
C THR A 138 -0.85 -6.94 -10.70
N GLY A 139 -0.14 -5.80 -10.72
CA GLY A 139 -0.75 -4.50 -11.00
C GLY A 139 -1.44 -4.48 -12.36
N MET A 140 -0.85 -5.09 -13.39
CA MET A 140 -1.50 -5.27 -14.70
C MET A 140 -2.75 -6.16 -14.61
N LEU A 141 -2.71 -7.24 -13.83
CA LEU A 141 -3.86 -8.13 -13.61
C LEU A 141 -5.01 -7.43 -12.85
N LEU A 142 -4.71 -6.56 -11.89
CA LEU A 142 -5.72 -5.78 -11.16
C LEU A 142 -6.47 -4.77 -12.05
N LEU A 143 -5.89 -4.39 -13.18
CA LEU A 143 -6.54 -3.51 -14.16
C LEU A 143 -7.55 -4.26 -15.05
N LEU A 144 -7.58 -5.59 -15.03
CA LEU A 144 -8.40 -6.40 -15.93
C LEU A 144 -9.91 -6.14 -15.75
N LEU A 145 -10.39 -6.12 -14.51
CA LEU A 145 -11.79 -5.85 -14.18
C LEU A 145 -12.21 -4.43 -14.59
N ASN A 146 -11.28 -3.47 -14.50
CA ASN A 146 -11.54 -2.09 -14.89
C ASN A 146 -11.57 -1.89 -16.41
N ASN A 147 -10.66 -2.56 -17.13
CA ASN A 147 -10.62 -2.51 -18.60
C ASN A 147 -11.94 -2.99 -19.23
N SER A 148 -12.53 -4.03 -18.64
CA SER A 148 -13.77 -4.64 -19.10
C SER A 148 -15.04 -3.92 -18.63
N GLY A 149 -14.96 -3.08 -17.59
CA GLY A 149 -16.11 -2.43 -16.96
C GLY A 149 -16.95 -3.34 -16.05
N VAL A 150 -16.45 -4.55 -15.75
CA VAL A 150 -17.09 -5.50 -14.83
C VAL A 150 -17.21 -4.89 -13.43
N ASP A 151 -16.19 -4.16 -12.99
CA ASP A 151 -16.16 -3.45 -11.72
C ASP A 151 -17.36 -2.50 -11.56
N ARG A 152 -17.65 -1.69 -12.59
CA ARG A 152 -18.80 -0.77 -12.64
C ARG A 152 -20.13 -1.53 -12.62
N ARG A 153 -20.22 -2.63 -13.36
CA ARG A 153 -21.44 -3.46 -13.41
C ARG A 153 -21.75 -4.09 -12.06
N ILE A 154 -20.76 -4.66 -11.38
CA ILE A 154 -20.91 -5.25 -10.05
C ILE A 154 -21.29 -4.17 -9.04
N ALA A 155 -20.58 -3.03 -9.03
CA ALA A 155 -20.88 -1.92 -8.13
C ALA A 155 -22.32 -1.41 -8.31
N LEU A 156 -22.73 -1.11 -9.55
CA LEU A 156 -24.07 -0.60 -9.83
C LEU A 156 -25.17 -1.63 -9.60
N LYS A 157 -24.90 -2.93 -9.81
CA LYS A 157 -25.85 -4.00 -9.45
C LYS A 157 -26.13 -4.00 -7.95
N LEU A 158 -25.10 -3.83 -7.12
CA LEU A 158 -25.27 -3.76 -5.66
C LEU A 158 -25.92 -2.45 -5.22
N LEU A 159 -25.44 -1.31 -5.72
CA LEU A 159 -25.97 0.03 -5.38
C LEU A 159 -27.44 0.20 -5.80
N CYS A 160 -27.80 -0.26 -7.00
CA CYS A 160 -29.16 -0.12 -7.55
C CYS A 160 -30.12 -1.25 -7.13
N SER A 161 -29.73 -2.13 -6.21
CA SER A 161 -30.57 -3.26 -5.78
C SER A 161 -31.78 -2.82 -4.94
N GLY A 162 -32.89 -3.56 -5.10
CA GLY A 162 -34.15 -3.44 -4.36
C GLY A 162 -34.95 -2.15 -4.58
N ASP A 163 -35.90 -1.86 -3.68
CA ASP A 163 -36.88 -0.76 -3.80
C ASP A 163 -36.38 0.61 -3.33
N ALA A 164 -37.17 1.66 -3.54
CA ALA A 164 -36.85 3.03 -3.12
C ALA A 164 -36.48 3.12 -1.62
N CYS A 165 -37.17 2.37 -0.76
CA CYS A 165 -36.89 2.28 0.67
C CYS A 165 -35.48 1.72 0.98
N GLN A 166 -34.78 1.15 0.00
CA GLN A 166 -33.40 0.68 0.14
C GLN A 166 -32.33 1.75 -0.07
N PHE A 167 -32.72 3.00 -0.31
CA PHE A 167 -31.81 4.14 -0.53
C PHE A 167 -31.70 5.07 0.69
N SER A 168 -32.23 4.66 1.85
CA SER A 168 -31.97 5.33 3.14
C SER A 168 -30.47 5.39 3.44
N GLY A 169 -30.01 6.45 4.12
CA GLY A 169 -28.59 6.69 4.40
C GLY A 169 -27.85 5.49 5.02
N LYS A 170 -28.49 4.74 5.92
CA LYS A 170 -27.92 3.50 6.49
C LYS A 170 -27.70 2.43 5.43
N ARG A 171 -28.73 2.16 4.62
CA ARG A 171 -28.65 1.14 3.56
C ARG A 171 -27.68 1.56 2.46
N LEU A 172 -27.55 2.87 2.21
CA LEU A 172 -26.57 3.40 1.28
C LEU A 172 -25.13 3.18 1.79
N VAL A 173 -24.83 3.44 3.06
CA VAL A 173 -23.53 3.10 3.65
C VAL A 173 -23.26 1.60 3.53
N PHE A 174 -24.24 0.73 3.80
CA PHE A 174 -24.08 -0.72 3.61
C PHE A 174 -23.72 -1.06 2.17
N LYS A 175 -24.53 -0.63 1.19
CA LYS A 175 -24.29 -0.94 -0.22
C LYS A 175 -22.94 -0.40 -0.70
N CYS A 176 -22.58 0.84 -0.34
CA CYS A 176 -21.33 1.47 -0.76
C CYS A 176 -20.10 0.81 -0.10
N SER A 177 -20.16 0.59 1.20
CA SER A 177 -19.07 -0.02 1.98
C SER A 177 -18.82 -1.46 1.55
N THR A 178 -19.89 -2.27 1.43
CA THR A 178 -19.80 -3.67 1.00
C THR A 178 -19.31 -3.78 -0.44
N ALA A 179 -19.80 -2.93 -1.36
CA ALA A 179 -19.27 -2.88 -2.73
C ALA A 179 -17.77 -2.55 -2.74
N ALA A 180 -17.37 -1.53 -1.97
CA ALA A 180 -15.98 -1.08 -1.90
C ALA A 180 -15.04 -2.16 -1.34
N PHE A 181 -15.47 -2.88 -0.30
CA PHE A 181 -14.70 -3.96 0.31
C PHE A 181 -14.46 -5.12 -0.65
N PHE A 182 -15.52 -5.71 -1.23
CA PHE A 182 -15.36 -6.87 -2.11
C PHE A 182 -14.68 -6.52 -3.44
N LEU A 183 -14.98 -5.35 -4.02
CA LEU A 183 -14.34 -4.96 -5.28
C LEU A 183 -12.86 -4.62 -5.09
N SER A 184 -12.44 -4.07 -3.95
CA SER A 184 -11.02 -3.79 -3.72
C SER A 184 -10.18 -5.02 -3.40
N MET A 185 -10.80 -6.17 -3.12
CA MET A 185 -10.08 -7.45 -3.04
C MET A 185 -9.55 -7.87 -4.42
N PHE A 186 -10.31 -7.64 -5.49
CA PHE A 186 -10.02 -8.14 -6.84
C PHE A 186 -9.59 -7.07 -7.84
N SER A 187 -9.87 -5.81 -7.54
CA SER A 187 -9.52 -4.64 -8.35
C SER A 187 -8.65 -3.68 -7.54
N SER A 188 -8.00 -2.75 -8.21
CA SER A 188 -7.23 -1.70 -7.54
C SER A 188 -8.12 -0.87 -6.60
N ARG A 189 -7.74 -0.79 -5.33
CA ARG A 189 -8.42 0.05 -4.31
C ARG A 189 -8.61 1.51 -4.75
N LEU A 190 -7.71 2.04 -5.57
CA LEU A 190 -7.79 3.42 -6.07
C LEU A 190 -8.93 3.57 -7.07
N ILE A 191 -9.06 2.60 -7.97
CA ILE A 191 -10.12 2.56 -8.98
C ILE A 191 -11.46 2.33 -8.30
N THR A 192 -11.55 1.34 -7.41
CA THR A 192 -12.79 1.02 -6.68
C THR A 192 -13.29 2.20 -5.86
N SER A 193 -12.43 2.82 -5.04
CA SER A 193 -12.82 3.96 -4.22
C SER A 193 -13.21 5.17 -5.07
N SER A 194 -12.43 5.51 -6.10
CA SER A 194 -12.75 6.65 -6.97
C SER A 194 -14.06 6.45 -7.71
N MET A 195 -14.29 5.26 -8.28
CA MET A 195 -15.49 4.92 -9.03
C MET A 195 -16.75 5.06 -8.18
N ILE A 196 -16.80 4.44 -6.99
CA ILE A 196 -18.00 4.48 -6.12
C ILE A 196 -18.24 5.90 -5.62
N THR A 197 -17.18 6.61 -5.21
CA THR A 197 -17.28 8.02 -4.78
C THR A 197 -17.78 8.92 -5.91
N GLN A 198 -17.36 8.72 -7.17
CA GLN A 198 -17.85 9.47 -8.33
C GLN A 198 -19.33 9.22 -8.64
N MET A 199 -19.85 8.03 -8.34
CA MET A 199 -21.28 7.71 -8.54
C MET A 199 -22.17 8.31 -7.46
N VAL A 200 -21.72 8.27 -6.20
CA VAL A 200 -22.56 8.63 -5.04
C VAL A 200 -22.48 10.12 -4.71
N THR A 201 -21.31 10.74 -4.87
CA THR A 201 -21.09 12.13 -4.46
C THR A 201 -21.97 13.13 -5.21
N PRO A 202 -22.05 13.11 -6.56
CA PRO A 202 -22.92 14.03 -7.30
C PRO A 202 -24.38 13.86 -6.89
N ALA A 203 -24.85 12.62 -6.74
CA ALA A 203 -26.24 12.34 -6.37
C ALA A 203 -26.60 12.91 -4.99
N LEU A 204 -25.69 12.86 -4.01
CA LEU A 204 -25.91 13.46 -2.69
C LEU A 204 -25.82 15.00 -2.71
N MET A 205 -24.97 15.57 -3.58
CA MET A 205 -24.88 17.02 -3.76
C MET A 205 -26.13 17.60 -4.42
N ASP A 206 -26.67 16.91 -5.43
CA ASP A 206 -27.89 17.32 -6.12
C ASP A 206 -29.07 17.33 -5.13
N LEU A 207 -29.20 16.30 -4.29
CA LEU A 207 -30.21 16.24 -3.22
C LEU A 207 -30.08 17.37 -2.20
N GLN A 208 -28.86 17.69 -1.76
CA GLN A 208 -28.62 18.82 -0.85
C GLN A 208 -29.10 20.14 -1.48
N SER A 209 -28.84 20.35 -2.77
CA SER A 209 -29.23 21.58 -3.47
C SER A 209 -30.76 21.68 -3.67
N ALA A 210 -31.40 20.57 -4.05
CA ALA A 210 -32.85 20.50 -4.25
C ALA A 210 -33.63 20.71 -2.95
N THR A 211 -33.07 20.20 -1.84
CA THR A 211 -33.70 20.19 -0.52
C THR A 211 -33.36 21.43 0.32
N SER A 212 -32.54 22.35 -0.20
CA SER A 212 -32.12 23.58 0.48
C SER A 212 -33.30 24.44 0.98
N ARG A 213 -34.46 24.35 0.33
CA ARG A 213 -35.71 25.03 0.72
C ARG A 213 -36.52 24.34 1.82
N TYR A 214 -36.26 23.06 2.11
CA TYR A 214 -36.98 22.23 3.09
C TYR A 214 -36.02 21.63 4.14
N ARG A 215 -35.01 22.41 4.53
CA ARG A 215 -33.89 21.95 5.38
C ARG A 215 -34.34 21.37 6.73
N ASP A 216 -35.48 21.81 7.25
CA ASP A 216 -35.97 21.36 8.55
C ASP A 216 -36.62 19.97 8.51
N SER A 217 -37.09 19.48 7.36
CA SER A 217 -37.77 18.18 7.25
C SER A 217 -36.88 17.04 6.78
N GLU A 218 -35.66 17.34 6.34
CA GLU A 218 -34.77 16.40 5.62
C GLU A 218 -33.40 16.29 6.31
N PRO A 219 -32.65 15.20 6.07
CA PRO A 219 -31.32 15.02 6.65
C PRO A 219 -30.31 16.00 6.09
N ASP A 220 -29.21 16.19 6.83
CA ASP A 220 -28.04 16.88 6.28
C ASP A 220 -27.30 15.94 5.30
N TYR A 221 -27.52 16.16 3.99
CA TYR A 221 -26.89 15.37 2.94
C TYR A 221 -25.39 15.63 2.83
N ASP A 222 -24.87 16.77 3.31
CA ASP A 222 -23.43 17.03 3.35
C ASP A 222 -22.76 16.13 4.39
N GLU A 223 -23.32 16.05 5.60
CA GLU A 223 -22.82 15.13 6.64
C GLU A 223 -22.97 13.67 6.21
N MET A 224 -24.09 13.31 5.58
CA MET A 224 -24.29 11.98 5.02
C MET A 224 -23.22 11.65 3.97
N ARG A 225 -22.92 12.58 3.06
CA ARG A 225 -21.84 12.45 2.05
C ARG A 225 -20.49 12.24 2.72
N TYR A 226 -20.17 13.01 3.76
CA TYR A 226 -18.89 12.87 4.47
C TYR A 226 -18.73 11.48 5.09
N ILE A 227 -19.78 10.95 5.72
CA ILE A 227 -19.74 9.63 6.36
C ILE A 227 -19.70 8.51 5.32
N ILE A 228 -20.49 8.60 4.25
CA ILE A 228 -20.50 7.58 3.19
C ILE A 228 -19.15 7.52 2.46
N ASN A 229 -18.58 8.66 2.09
CA ASN A 229 -17.27 8.68 1.45
C ASN A 229 -16.17 8.19 2.40
N ASN A 230 -16.29 8.43 3.71
CA ASN A 230 -15.41 7.83 4.71
C ASN A 230 -15.54 6.30 4.77
N ALA A 231 -16.77 5.78 4.72
CA ALA A 231 -17.03 4.34 4.68
C ALA A 231 -16.46 3.69 3.41
N ILE A 232 -16.57 4.35 2.25
CA ILE A 232 -16.03 3.86 0.97
C ILE A 232 -14.51 3.76 1.04
N GLN A 233 -13.81 4.82 1.47
CA GLN A 233 -12.34 4.81 1.51
C GLN A 233 -11.80 3.75 2.47
N THR A 234 -12.44 3.59 3.66
CA THR A 234 -11.98 2.68 4.70
C THR A 234 -12.23 1.24 4.26
N ALA A 235 -13.44 0.93 3.78
CA ALA A 235 -13.78 -0.38 3.25
C ALA A 235 -12.90 -0.78 2.07
N SER A 236 -12.63 0.15 1.14
CA SER A 236 -11.75 -0.12 0.01
C SER A 236 -10.30 -0.41 0.45
N ALA A 237 -9.79 0.31 1.45
CA ALA A 237 -8.45 0.07 1.97
C ALA A 237 -8.36 -1.29 2.70
N ILE A 238 -9.35 -1.62 3.53
CA ILE A 238 -9.42 -2.88 4.27
C ILE A 238 -9.59 -4.08 3.32
N GLY A 239 -10.46 -3.99 2.32
CA GLY A 239 -10.66 -5.10 1.36
C GLY A 239 -9.39 -5.44 0.59
N SER A 240 -8.57 -4.43 0.27
CA SER A 240 -7.32 -4.65 -0.48
C SER A 240 -6.23 -5.39 0.30
N THR A 241 -6.35 -5.53 1.63
CA THR A 241 -5.38 -6.31 2.41
C THR A 241 -5.64 -7.80 2.37
N ALA A 242 -6.84 -8.23 1.97
CA ALA A 242 -7.26 -9.63 2.04
C ALA A 242 -6.45 -10.56 1.11
N ILE A 243 -5.98 -10.05 -0.03
CA ILE A 243 -5.15 -10.77 -1.00
C ILE A 243 -3.83 -10.03 -1.15
N LEU A 244 -2.73 -10.79 -1.19
CA LEU A 244 -1.36 -10.27 -1.10
C LEU A 244 -1.03 -9.18 -2.14
N HIS A 245 -1.46 -9.33 -3.39
CA HIS A 245 -1.15 -8.37 -4.45
C HIS A 245 -2.09 -7.17 -4.54
N SER A 246 -3.26 -7.24 -3.91
CA SER A 246 -4.29 -6.19 -4.02
C SER A 246 -3.86 -4.90 -3.33
N ALA A 247 -2.90 -4.98 -2.40
CA ALA A 247 -2.28 -3.85 -1.74
C ALA A 247 -0.79 -3.70 -2.11
N TYR A 248 -0.38 -2.51 -2.53
CA TYR A 248 1.04 -2.24 -2.80
C TYR A 248 1.92 -2.30 -1.54
N ALA A 249 1.39 -1.91 -0.39
CA ALA A 249 2.11 -2.03 0.88
C ALA A 249 2.37 -3.51 1.24
N THR A 250 1.49 -4.42 0.84
CA THR A 250 1.66 -5.84 1.14
C THR A 250 2.73 -6.50 0.27
N LEU A 251 2.78 -6.14 -1.01
CA LEU A 251 3.89 -6.51 -1.89
C LEU A 251 5.22 -5.90 -1.44
N CYS A 252 5.19 -4.65 -0.95
CA CYS A 252 6.38 -3.99 -0.40
C CYS A 252 6.92 -4.72 0.84
N PHE A 253 6.04 -5.18 1.75
CA PHE A 253 6.51 -5.97 2.89
C PHE A 253 7.18 -7.25 2.42
N LYS A 254 6.58 -7.97 1.46
CA LYS A 254 7.11 -9.26 0.99
C LYS A 254 8.48 -9.06 0.35
N ALA A 255 8.64 -8.01 -0.46
CA ALA A 255 9.93 -7.68 -1.07
C ALA A 255 11.04 -7.41 -0.05
N ILE A 256 10.77 -6.60 0.99
CA ILE A 256 11.75 -6.27 2.02
C ILE A 256 12.01 -7.49 2.93
N TRP A 257 10.99 -8.28 3.25
CA TRP A 257 11.10 -9.52 4.02
C TRP A 257 12.00 -10.55 3.34
N CYS A 258 11.77 -10.83 2.04
CA CYS A 258 12.61 -11.78 1.31
C CYS A 258 14.09 -11.33 1.26
N GLN A 259 14.34 -10.01 1.25
CA GLN A 259 15.69 -9.46 1.30
C GLN A 259 16.33 -9.55 2.69
N SER A 260 15.56 -9.76 3.76
CA SER A 260 16.09 -9.75 5.13
C SER A 260 16.76 -11.06 5.54
N ALA A 261 16.73 -12.09 4.69
CA ALA A 261 17.46 -13.32 4.92
C ALA A 261 18.99 -13.06 4.90
N PRO A 262 19.79 -13.75 5.73
CA PRO A 262 21.26 -13.72 5.65
C PRO A 262 21.78 -14.16 4.27
N LYS A 263 22.95 -13.65 3.87
CA LYS A 263 23.57 -14.00 2.58
C LYS A 263 23.75 -15.52 2.44
N GLY A 264 23.33 -16.07 1.30
CA GLY A 264 23.38 -17.51 1.01
C GLY A 264 22.22 -18.31 1.63
N THR A 265 21.26 -17.66 2.29
CA THR A 265 20.05 -18.29 2.83
C THR A 265 18.80 -17.58 2.31
N GLU A 266 17.67 -18.29 2.26
CA GLU A 266 16.36 -17.75 1.92
C GLU A 266 15.33 -18.25 2.94
N TYR A 267 14.35 -17.40 3.29
CA TYR A 267 13.22 -17.87 4.09
C TYR A 267 12.34 -18.81 3.27
N PRO A 268 11.79 -19.89 3.88
CA PRO A 268 10.72 -20.64 3.26
C PRO A 268 9.57 -19.70 2.83
N ASP A 269 8.84 -20.04 1.77
CA ASP A 269 7.77 -19.20 1.22
C ASP A 269 6.49 -19.26 2.08
N ILE A 270 6.62 -18.72 3.29
CA ILE A 270 5.59 -18.66 4.34
C ILE A 270 4.49 -17.67 3.97
N PHE A 271 4.82 -16.61 3.23
CA PHE A 271 3.86 -15.63 2.74
C PHE A 271 3.40 -15.98 1.32
N ASN A 272 3.08 -17.25 1.10
CA ASN A 272 2.36 -17.69 -0.08
C ASN A 272 0.90 -17.17 -0.05
N TYR A 273 0.25 -17.15 -1.21
CA TYR A 273 -1.08 -16.60 -1.37
C TYR A 273 -2.13 -17.22 -0.46
N MET A 274 -2.08 -18.54 -0.26
CA MET A 274 -3.07 -19.26 0.52
C MET A 274 -2.92 -18.96 2.02
N GLN A 275 -1.71 -19.13 2.59
CA GLN A 275 -1.46 -18.83 4.00
C GLN A 275 -1.68 -17.35 4.30
N TYR A 276 -1.17 -16.45 3.44
CA TYR A 276 -1.41 -15.02 3.62
C TYR A 276 -2.90 -14.68 3.62
N SER A 277 -3.68 -15.20 2.66
CA SER A 277 -5.11 -14.90 2.57
C SER A 277 -5.92 -15.55 3.69
N ALA A 278 -5.52 -16.74 4.18
CA ALA A 278 -6.12 -17.39 5.34
C ALA A 278 -5.95 -16.56 6.63
N PHE A 279 -4.86 -15.81 6.74
CA PHE A 279 -4.72 -14.78 7.78
C PHE A 279 -5.53 -13.52 7.46
N ALA A 280 -5.28 -12.92 6.29
CA ALA A 280 -5.70 -11.57 6.01
C ALA A 280 -7.19 -11.42 5.71
N PHE A 281 -7.84 -12.41 5.09
CA PHE A 281 -9.26 -12.32 4.75
C PHE A 281 -10.18 -12.32 5.99
N PRO A 282 -10.07 -13.25 6.96
CA PRO A 282 -10.87 -13.20 8.18
C PRO A 282 -10.65 -11.91 8.98
N VAL A 283 -9.40 -11.45 9.07
CA VAL A 283 -9.03 -10.21 9.76
C VAL A 283 -9.64 -9.00 9.06
N ALA A 284 -9.51 -8.90 7.73
CA ALA A 284 -10.09 -7.82 6.94
C ALA A 284 -11.63 -7.80 7.03
N LEU A 285 -12.27 -8.98 7.00
CA LEU A 285 -13.72 -9.11 7.16
C LEU A 285 -14.19 -8.65 8.54
N LEU A 286 -13.49 -9.06 9.61
CA LEU A 286 -13.81 -8.62 10.97
C LEU A 286 -13.65 -7.10 11.13
N ILE A 287 -12.53 -6.54 10.62
CA ILE A 287 -12.30 -5.09 10.60
C ILE A 287 -13.42 -4.39 9.81
N HIS A 288 -13.85 -4.95 8.69
CA HIS A 288 -14.92 -4.38 7.87
C HIS A 288 -16.27 -4.38 8.60
N ILE A 289 -16.65 -5.48 9.27
CA ILE A 289 -17.91 -5.58 10.03
C ILE A 289 -17.93 -4.56 11.18
N LEU A 290 -16.84 -4.44 11.94
CA LEU A 290 -16.73 -3.46 13.01
C LEU A 290 -16.73 -2.02 12.50
N ASN A 291 -16.03 -1.76 11.39
CA ASN A 291 -16.09 -0.45 10.73
C ASN A 291 -17.48 -0.14 10.19
N PHE A 292 -18.19 -1.13 9.66
CA PHE A 292 -19.55 -0.96 9.19
C PHE A 292 -20.48 -0.54 10.33
N ALA A 293 -20.42 -1.23 11.48
CA ALA A 293 -21.15 -0.86 12.69
C ALA A 293 -20.79 0.56 13.18
N TYR A 294 -19.52 0.93 13.14
CA TYR A 294 -19.04 2.27 13.47
C TYR A 294 -19.64 3.35 12.55
N HIS A 295 -19.62 3.15 11.22
CA HIS A 295 -20.22 4.11 10.29
C HIS A 295 -21.76 4.17 10.40
N MET A 296 -22.42 3.05 10.72
CA MET A 296 -23.86 3.04 11.06
C MET A 296 -24.16 3.95 12.27
N MET A 297 -23.34 3.85 13.31
CA MET A 297 -23.45 4.69 14.50
C MET A 297 -23.22 6.18 14.16
N LEU A 298 -22.25 6.49 13.28
CA LEU A 298 -22.02 7.87 12.82
C LEU A 298 -23.24 8.43 12.08
N ILE A 299 -23.87 7.66 11.20
CA ILE A 299 -25.09 8.08 10.50
C ILE A 299 -26.19 8.42 11.51
N ASN A 300 -26.45 7.54 12.48
CA ASN A 300 -27.45 7.78 13.52
C ASN A 300 -27.19 9.05 14.33
N ARG A 301 -25.92 9.35 14.59
CA ARG A 301 -25.53 10.45 15.47
C ARG A 301 -25.50 11.80 14.77
N PHE A 302 -25.11 11.86 13.49
CA PHE A 302 -24.78 13.12 12.81
C PHE A 302 -25.70 13.50 11.65
N VAL A 303 -26.39 12.55 11.02
CA VAL A 303 -27.24 12.83 9.83
C VAL A 303 -28.61 13.39 10.23
N GLY A 304 -29.01 13.20 11.50
CA GLY A 304 -30.24 13.77 12.04
C GLY A 304 -31.48 12.97 11.63
N LYS A 305 -32.37 13.59 10.85
CA LYS A 305 -33.70 13.05 10.49
C LYS A 305 -33.63 11.95 9.42
N PRO A 306 -34.64 11.07 9.31
CA PRO A 306 -34.69 10.10 8.22
C PRO A 306 -34.96 10.79 6.86
N MET A 307 -34.42 10.20 5.79
CA MET A 307 -34.63 10.66 4.41
C MET A 307 -36.08 10.43 3.96
N SER A 308 -36.67 11.38 3.22
CA SER A 308 -38.02 11.21 2.66
C SER A 308 -38.07 10.22 1.48
N SER A 309 -39.26 9.69 1.20
CA SER A 309 -39.49 8.78 0.07
C SER A 309 -39.19 9.41 -1.29
N ASN A 310 -39.41 10.72 -1.43
CA ASN A 310 -39.13 11.44 -2.67
C ASN A 310 -37.63 11.53 -2.94
N SER A 311 -36.86 11.95 -1.93
CA SER A 311 -35.40 12.04 -2.00
C SER A 311 -34.75 10.67 -2.26
N MET A 312 -35.28 9.60 -1.65
CA MET A 312 -34.85 8.23 -1.94
C MET A 312 -35.11 7.81 -3.40
N ASN A 313 -36.25 8.21 -3.97
CA ASN A 313 -36.58 7.95 -5.37
C ASN A 313 -35.67 8.73 -6.33
N GLU A 314 -35.36 9.99 -6.02
CA GLU A 314 -34.43 10.81 -6.80
C GLU A 314 -33.02 10.23 -6.79
N LEU A 315 -32.52 9.83 -5.61
CA LEU A 315 -31.24 9.16 -5.46
C LEU A 315 -31.16 7.90 -6.33
N ARG A 316 -32.22 7.08 -6.29
CA ARG A 316 -32.34 5.87 -7.12
C ARG A 316 -32.32 6.22 -8.60
N LYS A 317 -33.07 7.23 -9.04
CA LYS A 317 -33.11 7.66 -10.45
C LYS A 317 -31.72 8.10 -10.94
N SER A 318 -30.99 8.84 -10.11
CA SER A 318 -29.61 9.25 -10.42
C SER A 318 -28.67 8.05 -10.61
N LEU A 319 -28.74 7.06 -9.71
CA LEU A 319 -27.92 5.84 -9.82
C LEU A 319 -28.36 4.94 -10.99
N LEU A 320 -29.66 4.85 -11.29
CA LEU A 320 -30.16 4.13 -12.46
C LEU A 320 -29.74 4.78 -13.78
N LYS A 321 -29.59 6.11 -13.81
CA LYS A 321 -29.01 6.81 -14.98
C LYS A 321 -27.59 6.33 -15.25
N HIS A 322 -26.76 6.18 -14.22
CA HIS A 322 -25.43 5.57 -14.38
C HIS A 322 -25.51 4.12 -14.87
N LYS A 323 -26.45 3.32 -14.35
CA LYS A 323 -26.68 1.94 -14.83
C LYS A 323 -27.09 1.88 -16.30
N SER A 324 -27.91 2.82 -16.77
CA SER A 324 -28.37 2.87 -18.16
C SER A 324 -27.29 3.22 -19.17
N SER A 325 -26.17 3.82 -18.72
CA SER A 325 -25.02 4.11 -19.59
C SER A 325 -24.19 2.87 -19.94
N LEU A 326 -24.40 1.75 -19.24
CA LEU A 326 -23.71 0.49 -19.50
C LEU A 326 -24.50 -0.39 -20.49
N PRO A 327 -23.82 -1.22 -21.30
CA PRO A 327 -24.49 -2.17 -22.17
C PRO A 327 -25.45 -3.09 -21.39
N PRO A 328 -26.68 -3.34 -21.90
CA PRO A 328 -27.71 -4.07 -21.15
C PRO A 328 -27.31 -5.53 -20.90
N SER A 329 -26.68 -6.19 -21.87
CA SER A 329 -26.18 -7.55 -21.75
C SER A 329 -24.72 -7.59 -21.31
N VAL A 330 -24.35 -8.65 -20.58
CA VAL A 330 -22.96 -8.95 -20.26
C VAL A 330 -22.20 -9.33 -21.54
N THR A 331 -21.18 -8.56 -21.87
CA THR A 331 -20.34 -8.75 -23.06
C THR A 331 -19.44 -9.97 -22.90
N VAL A 332 -18.98 -10.53 -24.03
CA VAL A 332 -18.01 -11.66 -24.02
C VAL A 332 -16.72 -11.24 -23.33
N HIS A 333 -16.27 -10.00 -23.55
CA HIS A 333 -15.10 -9.43 -22.90
C HIS A 333 -15.22 -9.46 -21.37
N GLU A 334 -16.36 -9.03 -20.82
CA GLU A 334 -16.64 -9.10 -19.38
C GLU A 334 -16.60 -10.54 -18.84
N LYS A 335 -17.17 -11.51 -19.58
CA LYS A 335 -17.16 -12.94 -19.19
C LYS A 335 -15.74 -13.51 -19.17
N LEU A 336 -14.96 -13.27 -20.23
CA LEU A 336 -13.58 -13.74 -20.34
C LEU A 336 -12.70 -13.14 -19.24
N THR A 337 -12.86 -11.84 -18.97
CA THR A 337 -12.15 -11.17 -17.87
C THR A 337 -12.43 -11.85 -16.53
N VAL A 338 -13.71 -12.08 -16.18
CA VAL A 338 -14.05 -12.75 -14.91
C VAL A 338 -13.47 -14.17 -14.86
N PHE A 339 -13.57 -14.93 -15.96
CA PHE A 339 -13.00 -16.26 -16.05
C PHE A 339 -11.49 -16.26 -15.79
N PHE A 340 -10.72 -15.40 -16.48
CA PHE A 340 -9.27 -15.34 -16.31
C PHE A 340 -8.85 -14.77 -14.95
N SER A 341 -9.60 -13.82 -14.38
CA SER A 341 -9.35 -13.35 -13.01
C SER A 341 -9.50 -14.48 -11.98
N ILE A 342 -10.57 -15.28 -12.08
CA ILE A 342 -10.80 -16.42 -11.18
C ILE A 342 -9.74 -17.50 -11.40
N LEU A 343 -9.43 -17.82 -12.67
CA LEU A 343 -8.41 -18.80 -13.02
C LEU A 343 -7.02 -18.39 -12.48
N ALA A 344 -6.63 -17.12 -12.64
CA ALA A 344 -5.37 -16.61 -12.11
C ALA A 344 -5.30 -16.75 -10.59
N LEU A 345 -6.37 -16.41 -9.87
CA LEU A 345 -6.43 -16.57 -8.42
C LEU A 345 -6.32 -18.02 -7.98
N ILE A 346 -7.02 -18.95 -8.64
CA ILE A 346 -6.91 -20.38 -8.35
C ILE A 346 -5.45 -20.84 -8.54
N VAL A 347 -4.81 -20.48 -9.65
CA VAL A 347 -3.41 -20.86 -9.92
C VAL A 347 -2.46 -20.27 -8.87
N PHE A 348 -2.67 -19.03 -8.41
CA PHE A 348 -1.88 -18.42 -7.33
C PHE A 348 -2.06 -19.16 -5.99
N PHE A 349 -3.30 -19.44 -5.59
CA PHE A 349 -3.60 -20.08 -4.30
C PHE A 349 -3.06 -21.50 -4.21
N PHE A 350 -3.11 -22.25 -5.33
CA PHE A 350 -2.62 -23.63 -5.39
C PHE A 350 -1.18 -23.76 -5.91
N ARG A 351 -0.43 -22.65 -6.08
CA ARG A 351 0.99 -22.71 -6.49
C ARG A 351 1.82 -23.45 -5.46
N TRP A 352 1.81 -22.95 -4.23
CA TRP A 352 2.59 -23.48 -3.12
C TRP A 352 1.70 -23.58 -1.88
N SER A 353 1.59 -24.79 -1.34
CA SER A 353 0.74 -25.09 -0.20
C SER A 353 1.50 -25.97 0.78
N SER A 354 1.66 -25.44 2.00
CA SER A 354 2.15 -26.20 3.16
C SER A 354 1.06 -27.08 3.77
N PHE A 355 -0.22 -26.71 3.64
CA PHE A 355 -1.35 -27.50 4.15
C PHE A 355 -1.66 -28.74 3.31
N LEU A 356 -1.30 -28.71 2.02
CA LEU A 356 -1.47 -29.80 1.09
C LEU A 356 -0.08 -30.24 0.63
N GLU A 357 0.63 -30.99 1.47
CA GLU A 357 2.07 -31.32 1.34
C GLU A 357 2.49 -31.89 -0.03
N HIS A 358 1.55 -32.29 -0.91
CA HIS A 358 1.81 -32.77 -2.27
C HIS A 358 0.91 -32.20 -3.38
N MET A 359 0.06 -31.21 -3.10
CA MET A 359 -0.90 -30.69 -4.12
C MET A 359 -0.53 -29.33 -4.70
N GLY A 360 0.57 -28.71 -4.26
CA GLY A 360 1.09 -27.50 -4.90
C GLY A 360 1.62 -27.82 -6.29
N TRP A 361 1.06 -27.22 -7.34
CA TRP A 361 1.50 -27.54 -8.70
C TRP A 361 2.95 -27.11 -8.96
N ALA A 362 3.52 -26.17 -8.18
CA ALA A 362 4.94 -25.82 -8.29
C ALA A 362 5.89 -26.86 -7.67
N ALA A 363 5.37 -27.91 -7.02
CA ALA A 363 6.18 -28.94 -6.37
C ALA A 363 7.02 -29.79 -7.35
N PHE A 364 6.73 -29.77 -8.66
CA PHE A 364 7.56 -30.44 -9.66
C PHE A 364 8.93 -29.75 -9.84
N SER A 365 9.05 -28.48 -9.48
CA SER A 365 10.26 -27.66 -9.66
C SER A 365 10.79 -27.21 -8.30
N LYS A 366 11.24 -28.17 -7.48
CA LYS A 366 11.99 -27.87 -6.24
C LYS A 366 13.43 -27.50 -6.58
N GLU A 367 14.00 -26.56 -5.83
CA GLU A 367 15.39 -26.17 -6.00
C GLU A 367 16.33 -27.35 -5.61
N LYS A 368 17.28 -27.67 -6.48
CA LYS A 368 18.24 -28.77 -6.25
C LYS A 368 19.11 -28.44 -5.03
N GLY A 369 18.91 -29.14 -3.92
CA GLY A 369 19.67 -28.92 -2.67
C GLY A 369 18.91 -28.13 -1.59
N ALA A 370 17.74 -27.57 -1.89
CA ALA A 370 16.89 -26.86 -0.92
C ALA A 370 15.40 -27.17 -1.18
N PRO A 371 14.88 -28.35 -0.75
CA PRO A 371 13.54 -28.81 -1.09
C PRO A 371 12.39 -27.99 -0.47
N GLU A 372 12.71 -27.12 0.50
CA GLU A 372 11.77 -26.19 1.15
C GLU A 372 11.58 -24.89 0.37
N ILE A 373 12.44 -24.61 -0.63
CA ILE A 373 12.36 -23.41 -1.46
C ILE A 373 11.70 -23.78 -2.80
N PRO A 374 10.60 -23.11 -3.20
CA PRO A 374 10.01 -23.32 -4.51
C PRO A 374 10.89 -22.72 -5.60
N GLY A 375 11.28 -23.52 -6.61
CA GLY A 375 11.99 -23.02 -7.79
C GLY A 375 11.10 -22.15 -8.68
N LEU A 376 9.78 -22.38 -8.67
CA LEU A 376 8.78 -21.53 -9.33
C LEU A 376 8.13 -20.57 -8.31
N LYS A 377 8.50 -19.30 -8.41
CA LYS A 377 7.98 -18.24 -7.54
C LYS A 377 6.77 -17.52 -8.16
N ASP A 378 6.18 -16.57 -7.42
CA ASP A 378 4.88 -15.96 -7.74
C ASP A 378 4.94 -15.11 -9.03
N ALA A 379 6.07 -14.45 -9.31
CA ALA A 379 6.20 -13.58 -10.48
C ALA A 379 6.04 -14.34 -11.81
N THR A 380 6.52 -15.59 -11.88
CA THR A 380 6.42 -16.42 -13.08
C THR A 380 4.96 -16.72 -13.45
N VAL A 381 4.12 -16.97 -12.44
CA VAL A 381 2.67 -17.16 -12.61
C VAL A 381 2.03 -15.89 -13.16
N ALA A 382 2.36 -14.75 -12.55
CA ALA A 382 1.84 -13.46 -13.00
C ALA A 382 2.22 -13.19 -14.47
N ALA A 383 3.46 -13.49 -14.86
CA ALA A 383 3.97 -13.29 -16.21
C ALA A 383 3.22 -14.13 -17.24
N LEU A 384 2.97 -15.41 -16.92
CA LEU A 384 2.20 -16.31 -17.78
C LEU A 384 0.81 -15.73 -18.10
N PHE A 385 0.08 -15.28 -17.09
CA PHE A 385 -1.25 -14.70 -17.28
C PHE A 385 -1.20 -13.37 -18.02
N VAL A 386 -0.23 -12.51 -17.71
CA VAL A 386 -0.09 -11.23 -18.41
C VAL A 386 0.14 -11.45 -19.90
N ILE A 387 1.07 -12.33 -20.29
CA ILE A 387 1.32 -12.65 -21.69
C ILE A 387 0.09 -13.27 -22.35
N ALA A 388 -0.54 -14.26 -21.71
CA ALA A 388 -1.76 -14.88 -22.23
C ALA A 388 -2.88 -13.86 -22.49
N LEU A 389 -3.10 -12.92 -21.57
CA LEU A 389 -4.15 -11.89 -21.68
C LEU A 389 -3.86 -10.83 -22.74
N HIS A 390 -2.60 -10.62 -23.13
CA HIS A 390 -2.21 -9.75 -24.23
C HIS A 390 -2.30 -10.44 -25.60
N ILE A 391 -2.32 -11.77 -25.64
CA ILE A 391 -2.48 -12.56 -26.87
C ILE A 391 -3.96 -12.83 -27.16
N LEU A 392 -4.75 -13.15 -26.13
CA LEU A 392 -6.13 -13.59 -26.30
C LEU A 392 -7.05 -12.44 -26.76
N PRO A 393 -7.90 -12.66 -27.79
CA PRO A 393 -8.80 -11.64 -28.29
C PRO A 393 -9.92 -11.32 -27.29
N LYS A 394 -10.38 -10.07 -27.26
CA LYS A 394 -11.49 -9.65 -26.39
C LYS A 394 -12.84 -10.28 -26.72
N SER A 395 -12.99 -10.79 -27.95
CA SER A 395 -14.21 -11.42 -28.44
C SER A 395 -13.91 -12.56 -29.40
N PHE A 396 -14.87 -13.48 -29.56
CA PHE A 396 -14.81 -14.53 -30.58
C PHE A 396 -15.33 -14.02 -31.93
N GLY A 397 -14.98 -12.80 -32.35
CA GLY A 397 -15.44 -12.26 -33.63
C GLY A 397 -14.86 -13.01 -34.83
N PHE A 398 -13.72 -13.67 -34.66
CA PHE A 398 -13.18 -14.59 -35.67
C PHE A 398 -14.10 -15.80 -35.94
N VAL A 399 -14.85 -16.26 -34.93
CA VAL A 399 -15.85 -17.33 -35.13
C VAL A 399 -16.99 -16.81 -36.00
N LYS A 400 -17.38 -15.54 -35.85
CA LYS A 400 -18.35 -14.90 -36.74
C LYS A 400 -17.80 -14.73 -38.17
N LEU A 401 -16.50 -14.47 -38.34
CA LEU A 401 -15.88 -14.46 -39.67
C LEU A 401 -15.96 -15.83 -40.37
N LEU A 402 -15.93 -16.93 -39.60
CA LEU A 402 -16.02 -18.30 -40.14
C LEU A 402 -17.46 -18.76 -40.42
N ILE A 403 -18.45 -18.16 -39.75
CA ILE A 403 -19.87 -18.57 -39.83
C ILE A 403 -20.72 -17.60 -40.67
N ALA A 404 -20.30 -16.34 -40.84
CA ALA A 404 -21.09 -15.33 -41.53
C ALA A 404 -21.32 -15.66 -43.02
N GLU A 405 -22.58 -15.81 -43.41
CA GLU A 405 -22.98 -16.06 -44.80
C GLU A 405 -23.03 -14.76 -45.63
N LYS A 406 -23.21 -13.60 -44.98
CA LYS A 406 -23.37 -12.29 -45.64
C LYS A 406 -22.30 -11.29 -45.23
N ARG A 407 -21.82 -10.50 -46.21
CA ARG A 407 -20.80 -9.44 -45.99
C ARG A 407 -21.23 -8.37 -44.98
N SER A 408 -22.53 -8.17 -44.80
CA SER A 408 -23.12 -7.23 -43.83
C SER A 408 -22.99 -7.69 -42.37
N GLU A 409 -22.73 -8.98 -42.12
CA GLU A 409 -22.60 -9.57 -40.78
C GLU A 409 -21.14 -9.62 -40.30
N LEU A 410 -20.19 -9.31 -41.19
CA LEU A 410 -18.77 -9.27 -40.87
C LEU A 410 -18.48 -8.08 -39.94
N PRO A 411 -17.73 -8.30 -38.84
CA PRO A 411 -17.23 -7.19 -38.03
C PRO A 411 -16.35 -6.25 -38.86
N PRO A 412 -16.20 -4.98 -38.45
CA PRO A 412 -15.34 -4.02 -39.17
C PRO A 412 -13.92 -4.57 -39.32
N ASN A 413 -13.29 -4.35 -40.49
CA ASN A 413 -11.91 -4.73 -40.82
C ASN A 413 -10.88 -3.97 -39.96
N LYS A 414 -10.87 -4.23 -38.66
CA LYS A 414 -9.88 -3.73 -37.70
C LYS A 414 -9.46 -4.90 -36.82
N PRO A 415 -8.15 -5.08 -36.56
CA PRO A 415 -7.67 -6.12 -35.66
C PRO A 415 -8.34 -5.98 -34.30
N GLU A 416 -8.88 -7.08 -33.77
CA GLU A 416 -9.48 -7.07 -32.44
C GLU A 416 -8.40 -6.79 -31.39
N SER A 417 -8.73 -5.94 -30.44
CA SER A 417 -7.85 -5.71 -29.29
C SER A 417 -7.85 -6.93 -28.36
N ALA A 418 -6.72 -7.18 -27.72
CA ALA A 418 -6.61 -8.20 -26.69
C ALA A 418 -7.52 -7.93 -25.48
N ILE A 419 -7.72 -8.94 -24.62
CA ILE A 419 -8.45 -8.79 -23.35
C ILE A 419 -7.76 -7.72 -22.48
N LEU A 420 -6.44 -7.73 -22.41
CA LEU A 420 -5.67 -6.68 -21.76
C LEU A 420 -4.83 -5.96 -22.81
N TRP A 421 -5.19 -4.70 -23.09
CA TRP A 421 -4.51 -3.91 -24.12
C TRP A 421 -3.35 -3.11 -23.53
N TRP A 422 -2.16 -3.21 -24.12
CA TRP A 422 -0.94 -2.59 -23.57
C TRP A 422 -1.06 -1.08 -23.32
N ARG A 423 -1.65 -0.31 -24.27
CA ARG A 423 -1.82 1.14 -24.06
C ARG A 423 -2.73 1.47 -22.88
N PHE A 424 -3.70 0.60 -22.57
CA PHE A 424 -4.54 0.76 -21.38
C PHE A 424 -3.73 0.50 -20.11
N VAL A 425 -2.86 -0.52 -20.11
CA VAL A 425 -1.95 -0.81 -19.00
C VAL A 425 -0.99 0.35 -18.76
N ASP A 426 -0.30 0.81 -19.81
CA ASP A 426 0.70 1.87 -19.75
C ASP A 426 0.15 3.17 -19.14
N LYS A 427 -1.10 3.52 -19.48
CA LYS A 427 -1.75 4.73 -18.97
C LYS A 427 -2.23 4.62 -17.52
N ASN A 428 -2.59 3.42 -17.05
CA ASN A 428 -3.27 3.22 -15.76
C ASN A 428 -2.39 2.58 -14.68
N LEU A 429 -1.24 2.00 -15.05
CA LEU A 429 -0.32 1.38 -14.11
C LEU A 429 0.66 2.41 -13.53
N ASN A 430 0.80 2.43 -12.20
CA ASN A 430 1.72 3.34 -11.53
C ASN A 430 3.13 2.73 -11.39
N TYR A 431 3.90 2.71 -12.48
CA TYR A 431 5.26 2.16 -12.51
C TYR A 431 6.19 2.77 -11.45
N GLY A 432 6.01 4.04 -11.09
CA GLY A 432 6.86 4.72 -10.11
C GLY A 432 6.98 4.03 -8.74
N TYR A 433 5.99 3.23 -8.33
CA TYR A 433 6.06 2.48 -7.08
C TYR A 433 7.11 1.37 -7.10
N MET A 434 7.59 0.93 -8.27
CA MET A 434 8.70 -0.03 -8.37
C MET A 434 9.98 0.54 -7.75
N PHE A 435 10.26 1.83 -7.99
CA PHE A 435 11.43 2.51 -7.40
C PHE A 435 11.30 2.62 -5.89
N LEU A 436 10.08 2.85 -5.39
CA LEU A 436 9.86 2.95 -3.95
C LEU A 436 10.07 1.59 -3.26
N ILE A 437 9.54 0.51 -3.81
CA ILE A 437 9.73 -0.83 -3.24
C ILE A 437 11.21 -1.25 -3.34
N GLY A 438 11.85 -1.03 -4.49
CA GLY A 438 13.28 -1.29 -4.70
C GLY A 438 14.18 -0.51 -3.74
N SER A 439 13.80 0.72 -3.37
CA SER A 439 14.51 1.50 -2.36
C SER A 439 14.51 0.87 -0.97
N GLY A 440 13.40 0.21 -0.59
CA GLY A 440 13.30 -0.51 0.68
C GLY A 440 14.14 -1.78 0.69
N VAL A 441 14.19 -2.49 -0.44
CA VAL A 441 15.07 -3.66 -0.63
C VAL A 441 16.54 -3.25 -0.57
N ALA A 442 16.93 -2.19 -1.30
CA ALA A 442 18.29 -1.66 -1.30
C ALA A 442 18.71 -1.15 0.10
N LEU A 443 17.79 -0.46 0.79
CA LEU A 443 18.00 -0.01 2.17
C LEU A 443 18.21 -1.20 3.12
N GLN A 444 17.37 -2.24 3.02
CA GLN A 444 17.51 -3.45 3.84
C GLN A 444 18.84 -4.17 3.60
N ALA A 445 19.24 -4.32 2.33
CA ALA A 445 20.53 -4.92 1.98
C ALA A 445 21.71 -4.09 2.52
N ALA A 446 21.66 -2.76 2.39
CA ALA A 446 22.69 -1.88 2.95
C ALA A 446 22.75 -1.92 4.49
N ILE A 447 21.61 -2.09 5.17
CA ILE A 447 21.56 -2.25 6.63
C ILE A 447 22.31 -3.52 7.07
N GLN A 448 22.12 -4.63 6.35
CA GLN A 448 22.81 -5.90 6.64
C GLN A 448 24.32 -5.82 6.34
N ASP A 449 24.69 -5.27 5.19
CA ASP A 449 26.09 -5.20 4.74
C ASP A 449 26.95 -4.31 5.62
N THR A 450 26.36 -3.27 6.20
CA THR A 450 27.07 -2.35 7.10
C THR A 450 27.07 -2.80 8.56
N GLY A 451 26.37 -3.88 8.90
CA GLY A 451 26.17 -4.33 10.29
C GLY A 451 25.34 -3.36 11.12
N LEU A 452 24.58 -2.47 10.47
CA LEU A 452 23.73 -1.47 11.10
C LEU A 452 22.54 -2.13 11.82
N ASP A 453 22.07 -3.26 11.33
CA ASP A 453 21.09 -4.14 11.98
C ASP A 453 21.44 -4.44 13.45
N LYS A 454 22.71 -4.80 13.72
CA LYS A 454 23.23 -5.09 15.06
C LYS A 454 23.19 -3.86 15.97
N ILE A 455 23.52 -2.68 15.43
CA ILE A 455 23.52 -1.42 16.17
C ILE A 455 22.08 -1.05 16.54
N ILE A 456 21.15 -1.16 15.59
CA ILE A 456 19.73 -0.89 15.78
C ILE A 456 19.15 -1.83 16.84
N GLY A 457 19.36 -3.15 16.70
CA GLY A 457 18.89 -4.14 17.65
C GLY A 457 19.43 -3.92 19.06
N ALA A 458 20.72 -3.60 19.20
CA ALA A 458 21.38 -3.42 20.49
C ALA A 458 21.00 -2.15 21.26
N HIS A 459 20.59 -1.07 20.57
CA HIS A 459 20.27 0.22 21.21
C HIS A 459 18.78 0.53 21.16
N PHE A 460 18.23 0.70 19.95
CA PHE A 460 16.84 1.12 19.75
C PHE A 460 15.86 -0.04 19.88
N GLY A 461 16.26 -1.23 19.42
CA GLY A 461 15.45 -2.45 19.48
C GLY A 461 15.10 -2.85 20.91
N LYS A 462 16.02 -2.64 21.87
CA LYS A 462 15.80 -2.89 23.31
C LYS A 462 14.58 -2.16 23.88
N ALA A 463 14.24 -0.98 23.36
CA ALA A 463 13.06 -0.27 23.84
C ALA A 463 11.77 -1.07 23.57
N PHE A 464 11.74 -1.86 22.51
CA PHE A 464 10.64 -2.75 22.18
C PHE A 464 10.87 -4.13 22.79
N THR A 465 11.99 -4.79 22.49
CA THR A 465 12.29 -6.18 22.92
C THR A 465 12.55 -6.33 24.42
N GLY A 466 12.72 -5.24 25.18
CA GLY A 466 12.81 -5.28 26.64
C GLY A 466 11.46 -5.43 27.36
N ARG A 467 10.34 -5.41 26.62
CA ARG A 467 8.98 -5.53 27.16
C ARG A 467 8.41 -6.92 26.87
N SER A 468 7.18 -7.19 27.34
CA SER A 468 6.48 -8.43 26.98
C SER A 468 6.16 -8.48 25.48
N TRP A 469 6.20 -9.68 24.89
CA TRP A 469 5.90 -9.91 23.46
C TRP A 469 4.65 -9.16 22.97
N ASN A 470 3.55 -9.24 23.72
CA ASN A 470 2.28 -8.60 23.37
C ASN A 470 2.39 -7.07 23.34
N THR A 471 3.14 -6.48 24.28
CA THR A 471 3.38 -5.03 24.34
C THR A 471 4.27 -4.59 23.19
N SER A 472 5.31 -5.35 22.89
CA SER A 472 6.22 -5.10 21.76
C SER A 472 5.47 -5.10 20.42
N LEU A 473 4.60 -6.10 20.21
CA LEU A 473 3.74 -6.17 19.02
C LEU A 473 2.75 -5.01 18.96
N PHE A 474 2.12 -4.64 20.08
CA PHE A 474 1.20 -3.50 20.14
C PHE A 474 1.91 -2.21 19.73
N LEU A 475 3.12 -1.97 20.25
CA LEU A 475 3.92 -0.79 19.92
C LEU A 475 4.30 -0.77 18.43
N VAL A 476 4.70 -1.91 17.86
CA VAL A 476 4.98 -2.00 16.41
C VAL A 476 3.74 -1.71 15.58
N CYS A 477 2.58 -2.25 15.93
CA CYS A 477 1.32 -1.95 15.24
C CYS A 477 0.94 -0.47 15.38
N LEU A 478 1.10 0.10 16.58
CA LEU A 478 0.80 1.50 16.85
C LEU A 478 1.66 2.44 16.00
N VAL A 479 2.98 2.24 15.99
CA VAL A 479 3.91 3.05 15.18
C VAL A 479 3.61 2.89 13.69
N THR A 480 3.35 1.66 13.24
CA THR A 480 2.96 1.37 11.84
C THR A 480 1.72 2.17 11.43
N VAL A 481 0.67 2.12 12.24
CA VAL A 481 -0.60 2.79 11.95
C VAL A 481 -0.46 4.31 12.00
N ILE A 482 0.36 4.85 12.92
CA ILE A 482 0.70 6.28 12.94
C ILE A 482 1.40 6.65 11.64
N PHE A 483 2.42 5.90 11.21
CA PHE A 483 3.14 6.18 9.96
C PHE A 483 2.21 6.08 8.75
N ALA A 484 1.34 5.08 8.69
CA ALA A 484 0.34 4.93 7.64
C ALA A 484 -0.62 6.14 7.52
N ASN A 485 -0.80 6.90 8.60
CA ASN A 485 -1.62 8.11 8.60
C ASN A 485 -0.83 9.41 8.41
N VAL A 486 0.51 9.39 8.47
CA VAL A 486 1.35 10.58 8.23
C VAL A 486 2.05 10.55 6.86
N MET A 487 2.15 9.39 6.23
CA MET A 487 2.69 9.21 4.88
C MET A 487 1.92 8.12 4.12
N THR A 488 2.25 7.87 2.85
CA THR A 488 1.61 6.77 2.10
C THR A 488 2.03 5.41 2.64
N GLY A 489 1.15 4.41 2.59
CA GLY A 489 1.42 3.07 3.14
C GLY A 489 2.71 2.40 2.66
N VAL A 490 3.07 2.54 1.39
CA VAL A 490 4.33 1.96 0.86
C VAL A 490 5.54 2.68 1.47
N ALA A 491 5.50 4.01 1.55
CA ALA A 491 6.55 4.80 2.21
C ALA A 491 6.68 4.48 3.70
N ALA A 492 5.55 4.25 4.40
CA ALA A 492 5.55 3.82 5.79
C ALA A 492 6.22 2.44 5.94
N CYS A 493 5.95 1.52 5.03
CA CYS A 493 6.57 0.19 5.02
C CYS A 493 8.08 0.26 4.80
N VAL A 494 8.54 0.98 3.76
CA VAL A 494 9.97 1.22 3.48
C VAL A 494 10.68 1.88 4.67
N SER A 495 9.99 2.79 5.39
CA SER A 495 10.58 3.52 6.50
C SER A 495 10.70 2.70 7.77
N PHE A 496 9.72 1.85 8.08
CA PHE A 496 9.63 1.19 9.40
C PHE A 496 9.92 -0.30 9.39
N LEU A 497 9.68 -1.01 8.29
CA LEU A 497 9.91 -2.45 8.23
C LEU A 497 11.38 -2.84 8.44
N PRO A 498 12.38 -2.16 7.83
CA PRO A 498 13.79 -2.46 8.09
C PRO A 498 14.19 -2.35 9.57
N PHE A 499 13.58 -1.43 10.31
CA PHE A 499 13.78 -1.29 11.75
C PHE A 499 13.27 -2.53 12.51
N VAL A 500 12.05 -2.96 12.21
CA VAL A 500 11.39 -4.13 12.82
C VAL A 500 12.17 -5.42 12.54
N LEU A 501 12.73 -5.55 11.34
CA LEU A 501 13.56 -6.69 10.94
C LEU A 501 14.91 -6.70 11.67
N SER A 502 15.54 -5.53 11.84
CA SER A 502 16.82 -5.39 12.56
C SER A 502 16.72 -5.79 14.03
N MET A 503 15.52 -5.76 14.62
CA MET A 503 15.29 -6.21 16.00
C MET A 503 15.41 -7.74 16.17
N ALA A 504 15.46 -8.52 15.09
CA ALA A 504 15.65 -9.97 15.14
C ALA A 504 17.11 -10.39 15.40
N VAL A 505 18.07 -9.48 15.25
CA VAL A 505 19.49 -9.80 15.40
C VAL A 505 19.84 -9.95 16.88
N GLU A 506 20.25 -11.16 17.26
CA GLU A 506 20.57 -11.50 18.65
C GLU A 506 21.72 -10.63 19.21
N PRO A 507 21.53 -9.99 20.38
CA PRO A 507 22.66 -9.43 21.11
C PRO A 507 23.51 -10.57 21.70
N LYS A 508 24.83 -10.55 21.45
CA LYS A 508 25.82 -11.50 22.02
C LYS A 508 25.82 -11.60 23.56
N ALA A 509 25.05 -10.77 24.27
CA ALA A 509 24.96 -10.79 25.72
C ALA A 509 23.99 -11.90 26.17
N LYS A 510 24.54 -12.92 26.85
CA LYS A 510 23.87 -14.12 27.40
C LYS A 510 22.63 -13.87 28.30
N VAL A 511 22.24 -12.63 28.56
CA VAL A 511 21.15 -12.24 29.49
C VAL A 511 19.77 -12.25 28.81
N PHE A 512 19.69 -12.16 27.47
CA PHE A 512 18.43 -11.97 26.73
C PHE A 512 17.98 -13.16 25.86
N ARG A 513 18.35 -14.39 26.22
CA ARG A 513 17.89 -15.61 25.51
C ARG A 513 16.38 -15.89 25.57
N SER A 514 15.59 -15.06 26.25
CA SER A 514 14.18 -15.33 26.55
C SER A 514 13.14 -14.55 25.74
N HIS A 515 13.52 -13.51 24.97
CA HIS A 515 12.51 -12.78 24.19
C HIS A 515 12.27 -13.46 22.83
N PRO A 516 11.02 -13.79 22.45
CA PRO A 516 10.70 -14.56 21.23
C PRO A 516 10.87 -13.76 19.91
N TRP A 517 11.51 -12.59 19.93
CA TRP A 517 11.57 -11.73 18.73
C TRP A 517 12.45 -12.29 17.63
N PRO A 518 13.67 -12.82 17.90
CA PRO A 518 14.52 -13.40 16.87
C PRO A 518 13.83 -14.53 16.09
N SER A 519 13.04 -15.36 16.76
CA SER A 519 12.33 -16.49 16.16
C SER A 519 10.96 -16.13 15.55
N LYS A 520 10.32 -15.04 16.01
CA LYS A 520 8.96 -14.63 15.60
C LYS A 520 8.89 -13.28 14.88
N VAL A 521 10.00 -12.75 14.37
CA VAL A 521 10.05 -11.46 13.66
C VAL A 521 9.09 -11.39 12.48
N TYR A 522 8.76 -12.52 11.84
CA TYR A 522 7.79 -12.61 10.75
C TYR A 522 6.40 -12.07 11.16
N VAL A 523 5.99 -12.22 12.42
CA VAL A 523 4.72 -11.68 12.94
C VAL A 523 4.77 -10.15 12.99
N GLY A 524 5.89 -9.58 13.43
CA GLY A 524 6.11 -8.14 13.42
C GLY A 524 6.12 -7.58 11.99
N ALA A 525 6.82 -8.27 11.07
CA ALA A 525 6.88 -7.90 9.66
C ALA A 525 5.49 -7.92 8.99
N LEU A 526 4.69 -8.96 9.27
CA LEU A 526 3.31 -9.06 8.80
C LEU A 526 2.44 -7.92 9.35
N GLY A 527 2.60 -7.59 10.63
CA GLY A 527 1.91 -6.47 11.26
C GLY A 527 2.23 -5.12 10.61
N VAL A 528 3.50 -4.87 10.28
CA VAL A 528 3.89 -3.67 9.50
C VAL A 528 3.25 -3.70 8.12
N GLY A 529 3.36 -4.82 7.41
CA GLY A 529 2.85 -4.96 6.04
C GLY A 529 1.35 -4.71 5.90
N VAL A 530 0.54 -5.34 6.75
CA VAL A 530 -0.92 -5.15 6.77
C VAL A 530 -1.27 -3.77 7.35
N GLY A 531 -0.67 -3.38 8.46
CA GLY A 531 -0.95 -2.12 9.16
C GLY A 531 -0.65 -0.86 8.34
N CYS A 532 0.35 -0.92 7.45
CA CYS A 532 0.67 0.16 6.51
C CYS A 532 -0.48 0.48 5.54
N SER A 533 -1.47 -0.41 5.37
CA SER A 533 -2.64 -0.14 4.54
C SER A 533 -3.74 0.66 5.26
N PHE A 534 -3.62 0.91 6.56
CA PHE A 534 -4.64 1.57 7.39
C PHE A 534 -4.48 3.09 7.51
N GLY A 535 -4.15 3.75 6.39
CA GLY A 535 -4.03 5.20 6.27
C GLY A 535 -5.34 5.85 5.84
N TYR A 536 -6.12 6.38 6.79
CA TYR A 536 -7.48 6.89 6.53
C TYR A 536 -7.65 8.39 6.81
N MET A 537 -6.83 8.95 7.70
CA MET A 537 -7.08 10.27 8.30
C MET A 537 -6.72 11.44 7.40
N PHE A 538 -5.66 11.33 6.61
CA PHE A 538 -5.13 12.43 5.81
C PHE A 538 -5.02 12.05 4.32
N PRO A 539 -5.31 13.01 3.41
CA PRO A 539 -5.38 12.71 1.99
C PRO A 539 -3.99 12.78 1.35
N PHE A 540 -3.36 11.62 1.14
CA PHE A 540 -2.13 11.51 0.37
C PHE A 540 -2.42 11.06 -1.06
N MET A 541 -1.68 11.58 -2.03
CA MET A 541 -1.79 11.14 -3.43
C MET A 541 -1.76 9.60 -3.54
N TYR A 542 -2.55 9.06 -4.47
CA TYR A 542 -2.64 7.61 -4.71
C TYR A 542 -3.06 6.79 -3.48
N THR A 543 -3.94 7.35 -2.63
CA THR A 543 -4.62 6.62 -1.56
C THR A 543 -6.15 6.75 -1.70
N PRO A 544 -6.96 5.83 -1.18
CA PRO A 544 -8.42 6.00 -1.12
C PRO A 544 -8.83 7.31 -0.42
N ALA A 545 -8.05 7.76 0.56
CA ALA A 545 -8.28 9.03 1.26
C ALA A 545 -8.16 10.27 0.37
N TYR A 546 -7.33 10.20 -0.67
CA TYR A 546 -7.29 11.23 -1.70
C TYR A 546 -8.65 11.40 -2.39
N PHE A 547 -9.24 10.29 -2.85
CA PHE A 547 -10.51 10.35 -3.57
C PHE A 547 -11.67 10.78 -2.66
N CYS A 548 -11.66 10.36 -1.40
CA CYS A 548 -12.61 10.86 -0.40
C CYS A 548 -12.56 12.40 -0.27
N HIS A 549 -11.37 12.97 -0.13
CA HIS A 549 -11.21 14.43 0.00
C HIS A 549 -11.54 15.19 -1.29
N TYR A 550 -10.89 14.84 -2.39
CA TYR A 550 -10.95 15.62 -3.64
C TYR A 550 -12.20 15.32 -4.46
N THR A 551 -12.52 14.04 -4.67
CA THR A 551 -13.69 13.63 -5.46
C THR A 551 -14.95 13.64 -4.60
N GLY A 552 -14.85 13.14 -3.36
CA GLY A 552 -15.95 13.10 -2.40
C GLY A 552 -16.28 14.46 -1.76
N LYS A 553 -15.45 15.49 -2.03
CA LYS A 553 -15.55 16.84 -1.48
C LYS A 553 -15.72 16.85 0.04
N VAL A 554 -15.00 15.97 0.74
CA VAL A 554 -15.03 15.83 2.20
C VAL A 554 -13.95 16.71 2.84
N PRO A 555 -14.27 17.69 3.70
CA PRO A 555 -13.25 18.50 4.37
C PRO A 555 -12.28 17.67 5.21
N VAL A 556 -10.97 17.99 5.18
CA VAL A 556 -9.92 17.21 5.89
C VAL A 556 -10.23 17.04 7.39
N LYS A 557 -10.71 18.10 8.06
CA LYS A 557 -11.08 18.04 9.49
C LYS A 557 -12.19 17.01 9.77
N LYS A 558 -13.19 16.94 8.89
CA LYS A 558 -14.31 15.98 8.99
C LYS A 558 -13.82 14.57 8.66
N MET A 559 -13.00 14.44 7.62
CA MET A 559 -12.40 13.17 7.24
C MET A 559 -11.55 12.58 8.38
N ALA A 560 -10.68 13.36 9.00
CA ALA A 560 -9.88 12.92 10.15
C ALA A 560 -10.78 12.52 11.33
N LYS A 561 -11.76 13.37 11.69
CA LYS A 561 -12.71 13.10 12.79
C LYS A 561 -13.45 11.77 12.61
N TYR A 562 -13.97 11.50 11.41
CA TYR A 562 -14.72 10.28 11.13
C TYR A 562 -13.82 9.06 10.90
N SER A 563 -12.54 9.24 10.56
CA SER A 563 -11.62 8.12 10.35
C SER A 563 -10.95 7.61 11.63
N ILE A 564 -10.83 8.43 12.68
CA ILE A 564 -10.10 8.06 13.91
C ILE A 564 -10.63 6.76 14.52
N GLY A 565 -11.96 6.59 14.58
CA GLY A 565 -12.55 5.34 15.09
C GLY A 565 -12.15 4.14 14.25
N SER A 566 -12.15 4.28 12.92
CA SER A 566 -11.72 3.23 11.99
C SER A 566 -10.25 2.86 12.13
N VAL A 567 -9.38 3.85 12.39
CA VAL A 567 -7.95 3.62 12.65
C VAL A 567 -7.77 2.80 13.93
N ILE A 568 -8.45 3.18 15.02
CA ILE A 568 -8.36 2.47 16.30
C ILE A 568 -8.90 1.03 16.19
N ILE A 569 -10.04 0.84 15.52
CA ILE A 569 -10.61 -0.49 15.27
C ILE A 569 -9.61 -1.36 14.50
N SER A 570 -9.03 -0.82 13.42
CA SER A 570 -8.08 -1.56 12.58
C SER A 570 -6.80 -1.92 13.35
N LEU A 571 -6.31 -1.01 14.20
CA LEU A 571 -5.15 -1.23 15.07
C LEU A 571 -5.39 -2.36 16.07
N ILE A 572 -6.49 -2.30 16.83
CA ILE A 572 -6.79 -3.27 17.89
C ILE A 572 -7.01 -4.67 17.29
N VAL A 573 -7.80 -4.77 16.22
CA VAL A 573 -8.10 -6.05 15.58
C VAL A 573 -6.86 -6.66 14.94
N LEU A 574 -6.02 -5.86 14.27
CA LEU A 574 -4.75 -6.36 13.72
C LEU A 574 -3.83 -6.85 14.84
N TRP A 575 -3.70 -6.09 15.93
CA TRP A 575 -2.88 -6.51 17.07
C TRP A 575 -3.37 -7.85 17.68
N LEU A 576 -4.67 -7.99 17.92
CA LEU A 576 -5.24 -9.24 18.43
C LEU A 576 -5.05 -10.40 17.44
N ALA A 577 -5.23 -10.16 16.15
CA ALA A 577 -4.99 -11.17 15.12
C ALA A 577 -3.53 -11.62 15.08
N LEU A 578 -2.57 -10.71 15.24
CA LEU A 578 -1.15 -11.06 15.28
C LEU A 578 -0.77 -11.84 16.55
N VAL A 579 -1.44 -11.59 17.67
CA VAL A 579 -1.17 -12.31 18.93
C VAL A 579 -1.77 -13.71 18.91
N TYR A 580 -3.00 -13.88 18.41
CA TYR A 580 -3.74 -15.14 18.53
C TYR A 580 -3.85 -15.94 17.22
N TRP A 581 -4.06 -15.28 16.08
CA TRP A 581 -4.33 -15.95 14.80
C TRP A 581 -3.06 -16.25 14.00
N ALA A 582 -2.11 -15.32 13.95
CA ALA A 582 -0.87 -15.50 13.18
C ALA A 582 -0.01 -16.70 13.66
N PRO A 583 0.25 -16.89 14.98
CA PRO A 583 1.05 -18.02 15.44
C PRO A 583 0.37 -19.36 15.15
N TYR A 584 -0.96 -19.44 15.29
CA TYR A 584 -1.73 -20.64 14.97
C TYR A 584 -1.57 -21.08 13.50
N LEU A 585 -1.48 -20.11 12.58
CA LEU A 585 -1.42 -20.39 11.15
C LEU A 585 -0.01 -20.74 10.66
N TRP A 586 1.02 -20.08 11.18
CA TRP A 586 2.40 -20.22 10.68
C TRP A 586 3.34 -21.00 11.58
N ASP A 587 3.13 -20.99 12.89
CA ASP A 587 4.03 -21.62 13.85
C ASP A 587 3.25 -22.26 15.01
N PRO A 588 2.43 -23.30 14.73
CA PRO A 588 1.65 -23.98 15.78
C PRO A 588 2.55 -24.72 16.79
N THR A 589 3.81 -24.99 16.43
CA THR A 589 4.80 -25.66 17.28
C THR A 589 5.66 -24.71 18.11
N ASP A 590 5.49 -23.40 17.93
CA ASP A 590 6.24 -22.32 18.58
C ASP A 590 7.79 -22.38 18.40
N LYS A 591 8.24 -23.00 17.31
CA LYS A 591 9.68 -23.22 17.03
C LYS A 591 10.32 -22.02 16.33
N GLY A 592 9.54 -21.08 15.83
CA GLY A 592 9.99 -19.97 15.01
C GLY A 592 10.30 -20.38 13.57
N ILE A 593 10.47 -19.37 12.72
CA ILE A 593 10.78 -19.55 11.29
C ILE A 593 12.21 -19.08 11.05
N THR A 594 13.05 -19.98 10.58
CA THR A 594 14.46 -19.72 10.30
C THR A 594 14.76 -19.82 8.79
N PRO A 595 15.75 -19.08 8.29
CA PRO A 595 16.13 -19.12 6.89
C PRO A 595 16.91 -20.41 6.57
N VAL A 596 16.73 -20.93 5.35
CA VAL A 596 17.30 -22.19 4.86
C VAL A 596 18.43 -21.90 3.88
N ALA A 597 19.46 -22.74 3.84
CA ALA A 597 20.58 -22.57 2.91
C ALA A 597 20.13 -22.68 1.44
N THR A 598 20.58 -21.75 0.61
CA THR A 598 20.38 -21.77 -0.85
C THR A 598 21.44 -22.63 -1.53
N ALA A 599 21.12 -23.25 -2.66
CA ALA A 599 22.04 -24.14 -3.37
C ALA A 599 23.20 -23.42 -4.08
N THR A 600 23.18 -22.08 -4.16
CA THR A 600 24.00 -21.30 -5.08
C THR A 600 25.32 -20.74 -4.53
N VAL A 601 25.84 -21.23 -3.41
CA VAL A 601 27.20 -20.83 -2.94
C VAL A 601 28.21 -21.95 -3.19
N SER A 602 28.63 -22.08 -4.45
CA SER A 602 30.02 -22.42 -4.75
C SER A 602 30.68 -21.13 -5.25
N PRO A 603 31.75 -20.63 -4.62
CA PRO A 603 32.46 -19.47 -5.14
C PRO A 603 33.01 -19.84 -6.51
N SER A 604 32.64 -19.06 -7.53
CA SER A 604 33.16 -19.13 -8.88
C SER A 604 34.69 -19.02 -8.83
N GLY A 605 35.37 -20.16 -8.97
CA GLY A 605 36.78 -20.21 -9.32
C GLY A 605 36.95 -19.67 -10.74
N ASN A 606 37.97 -18.84 -10.90
CA ASN A 606 38.41 -18.24 -12.17
C ASN A 606 38.38 -19.25 -13.32
N GLY A 607 37.52 -18.98 -14.31
CA GLY A 607 37.53 -19.66 -15.59
C GLY A 607 38.48 -18.95 -16.56
N THR A 608 39.75 -19.34 -16.55
CA THR A 608 40.56 -19.36 -17.79
C THR A 608 40.71 -20.83 -18.18
N THR A 609 39.88 -21.27 -19.10
CA THR A 609 39.98 -22.59 -19.74
C THR A 609 41.14 -22.60 -20.72
N HIS A 610 42.24 -23.26 -20.35
CA HIS A 610 43.07 -23.98 -21.32
C HIS A 610 42.74 -25.46 -21.23
N ALA A 611 42.47 -26.04 -22.40
CA ALA A 611 42.06 -27.41 -22.60
C ALA A 611 43.17 -28.42 -22.30
N GLY A 612 42.75 -29.60 -21.81
CA GLY A 612 43.34 -30.89 -22.17
C GLY A 612 44.55 -31.39 -21.34
N ALA A 613 44.28 -32.25 -20.36
CA ALA A 613 44.99 -33.53 -20.13
C ALA A 613 44.40 -34.22 -18.87
N GLY A 614 44.04 -35.50 -18.99
CA GLY A 614 43.47 -36.30 -17.89
C GLY A 614 44.45 -36.57 -16.74
N PRO A 615 43.98 -36.92 -15.54
CA PRO A 615 44.83 -37.09 -14.38
C PRO A 615 45.56 -38.44 -14.41
N ALA A 616 46.89 -38.39 -14.55
CA ALA A 616 47.77 -39.47 -14.17
C ALA A 616 47.82 -39.59 -12.63
N ALA A 617 47.58 -40.80 -12.13
CA ALA A 617 47.69 -41.16 -10.73
C ALA A 617 49.11 -40.90 -10.19
N LYS A 618 49.20 -40.37 -8.96
CA LYS A 618 50.44 -40.36 -8.16
C LYS A 618 50.30 -41.27 -6.93
N PRO A 619 51.40 -41.89 -6.48
CA PRO A 619 51.36 -43.13 -5.71
C PRO A 619 51.24 -42.89 -4.20
N THR A 620 50.55 -43.82 -3.54
CA THR A 620 50.48 -43.98 -2.08
C THR A 620 51.83 -44.43 -1.47
N PRO A 621 52.16 -44.02 -0.23
CA PRO A 621 53.38 -44.44 0.46
C PRO A 621 53.27 -45.89 0.99
N PRO A 622 54.40 -46.62 1.13
CA PRO A 622 54.41 -48.03 1.53
C PRO A 622 54.24 -48.23 3.05
N PRO A 623 53.77 -49.42 3.48
CA PRO A 623 53.44 -49.73 4.87
C PRO A 623 54.68 -50.05 5.75
N PRO A 624 54.56 -49.98 7.10
CA PRO A 624 55.68 -50.14 8.00
C PRO A 624 56.10 -51.62 8.16
N GLY A 625 57.41 -51.87 8.14
CA GLY A 625 58.04 -53.18 8.41
C GLY A 625 58.30 -53.44 9.91
N PRO A 626 58.63 -54.68 10.28
CA PRO A 626 58.60 -55.14 11.67
C PRO A 626 59.84 -54.75 12.50
N ALA A 627 59.63 -54.60 13.81
CA ALA A 627 60.60 -54.16 14.81
C ALA A 627 61.80 -55.10 15.01
N LYS A 628 62.98 -54.51 15.28
CA LYS A 628 64.19 -55.15 15.82
C LYS A 628 64.94 -54.21 16.79
N PRO A 629 65.76 -54.74 17.72
CA PRO A 629 65.87 -54.30 19.12
C PRO A 629 66.98 -53.25 19.38
N PRO A 630 67.08 -52.71 20.62
CA PRO A 630 67.88 -51.52 20.90
C PRO A 630 69.33 -51.87 21.25
N ALA A 631 70.29 -51.04 20.81
CA ALA A 631 71.57 -50.91 21.52
C ALA A 631 72.37 -49.67 21.12
N LYS A 632 72.65 -48.89 22.17
CA LYS A 632 73.93 -48.27 22.55
C LYS A 632 74.46 -47.03 21.79
N LYS A 633 74.40 -45.92 22.55
CA LYS A 633 75.35 -44.80 22.65
C LYS A 633 76.83 -45.25 22.63
N PRO A 634 77.77 -44.38 22.24
CA PRO A 634 78.28 -43.33 23.16
C PRO A 634 77.64 -41.95 22.97
#